data_AF-A0A937NA71-F1
#
_entry.id   AF-A0A937NA71-F1
#
_cell.length_a   1.000
_cell.length_b   1.000
_cell.length_c   1.000
_cell.angle_alpha   90.00
_cell.angle_beta   90.00
_cell.angle_gamma   90.00
#
_symmetry.space_group_name_H-M   'P 1'
#
loop_
_entity.id
_entity.type
_entity.pdbx_description
1 polymer ?
#
loop_
_entity_poly.entity_id
_entity_poly.type
_entity_poly.pdbx_seq_one_letter_code
_entity_poly.pdbx_strand_id
1 'polypeptide(L)'
;MRHQNITRLTLAASSTALAGATAVAADQPQLDGAAVDTAFEALKTYDWGAERNTLDPIDAAVVATQGDAAARKELETRLLDVLKGGISRSAQDYVLRTLKTIGTAESVPALAAMLSDEDLSHMARYALERIPAAEAAAAM
;
A
#
# COMPACT_ATOMS: atom_id res chain seq x y z
N MET A 1 -26.47 32.72 -17.83
CA MET A 1 -26.68 31.25 -17.78
C MET A 1 -25.90 30.72 -16.59
N ARG A 2 -26.60 30.44 -15.48
CA ARG A 2 -26.03 30.02 -14.20
C ARG A 2 -25.97 28.48 -14.19
N HIS A 3 -24.78 27.91 -14.08
CA HIS A 3 -24.60 26.49 -13.85
C HIS A 3 -25.01 26.13 -12.42
N GLN A 4 -26.07 25.36 -12.31
CA GLN A 4 -26.48 24.62 -11.11
C GLN A 4 -25.90 23.21 -11.17
N ASN A 5 -25.68 22.64 -9.98
CA ASN A 5 -25.47 21.22 -9.64
C ASN A 5 -24.05 20.83 -9.22
N ILE A 6 -23.69 21.20 -7.99
CA ILE A 6 -22.80 20.37 -7.16
C ILE A 6 -23.64 19.86 -6.00
N THR A 7 -23.98 18.58 -6.08
CA THR A 7 -24.71 17.79 -5.10
C THR A 7 -23.93 17.77 -3.79
N ARG A 8 -24.52 18.37 -2.76
CA ARG A 8 -24.11 18.24 -1.36
C ARG A 8 -24.46 16.83 -0.88
N LEU A 9 -23.47 16.05 -0.46
CA LEU A 9 -23.70 14.85 0.36
C LEU A 9 -23.29 15.16 1.80
N THR A 10 -24.27 15.61 2.57
CA THR A 10 -24.24 15.67 4.02
C THR A 10 -24.40 14.26 4.59
N LEU A 11 -23.45 13.80 5.40
CA LEU A 11 -23.69 12.74 6.38
C LEU A 11 -23.38 13.31 7.77
N ALA A 12 -24.44 13.53 8.54
CA ALA A 12 -24.37 13.84 9.95
C ALA A 12 -24.39 12.54 10.74
N ALA A 13 -23.46 12.40 11.70
CA ALA A 13 -23.63 11.55 12.87
C ALA A 13 -23.00 12.28 14.07
N SER A 14 -23.89 12.67 14.97
CA SER A 14 -23.74 13.39 16.23
C SER A 14 -22.90 12.66 17.27
N SER A 15 -22.21 13.41 18.16
CA SER A 15 -22.31 13.29 19.63
C SER A 15 -21.41 14.32 20.33
N THR A 16 -22.03 15.14 21.19
CA THR A 16 -21.36 16.10 22.08
C THR A 16 -20.74 15.34 23.26
N ALA A 17 -19.42 15.47 23.46
CA ALA A 17 -18.77 15.21 24.74
C ALA A 17 -17.72 16.31 24.99
N LEU A 18 -17.93 17.05 26.06
CA LEU A 18 -17.07 18.12 26.57
C LEU A 18 -16.04 17.48 27.54
N ALA A 19 -14.78 17.34 27.12
CA ALA A 19 -13.64 17.17 28.04
C ALA A 19 -12.33 17.40 27.28
N GLY A 20 -11.45 18.20 27.86
CA GLY A 20 -10.23 18.69 27.22
C GLY A 20 -9.27 17.59 26.76
N ALA A 21 -8.91 17.67 25.49
CA ALA A 21 -7.61 17.35 24.96
C ALA A 21 -7.47 18.21 23.71
N THR A 22 -6.40 18.99 23.62
CA THR A 22 -5.98 19.57 22.33
C THR A 22 -5.75 18.40 21.38
N ALA A 23 -6.79 18.04 20.64
CA ALA A 23 -6.65 17.18 19.48
C ALA A 23 -5.75 17.97 18.53
N VAL A 24 -4.47 17.61 18.52
CA VAL A 24 -3.66 17.84 17.34
C VAL A 24 -4.49 17.22 16.22
N ALA A 25 -5.12 18.07 15.42
CA ALA A 25 -5.58 17.69 14.11
C ALA A 25 -4.29 17.29 13.38
N ALA A 26 -3.89 16.04 13.58
CA ALA A 26 -3.02 15.38 12.66
C ALA A 26 -3.80 15.45 11.36
N ASP A 27 -3.33 16.33 10.49
CA ASP A 27 -3.51 16.25 9.05
C ASP A 27 -3.06 14.84 8.66
N GLN A 28 -3.94 13.86 8.90
CA GLN A 28 -3.79 12.53 8.35
C GLN A 28 -3.77 12.79 6.85
N PRO A 29 -2.70 12.43 6.12
CA PRO A 29 -2.66 12.65 4.69
C PRO A 29 -3.91 11.96 4.12
N GLN A 30 -4.87 12.77 3.70
CA GLN A 30 -6.09 12.29 3.07
C GLN A 30 -5.60 11.44 1.89
N LEU A 31 -5.98 10.17 1.85
CA LEU A 31 -5.67 9.29 0.74
C LEU A 31 -6.18 9.94 -0.55
N ASP A 32 -5.28 10.52 -1.33
CA ASP A 32 -5.59 10.98 -2.68
C ASP A 32 -5.55 9.77 -3.60
N GLY A 33 -6.71 9.12 -3.77
CA GLY A 33 -6.85 7.93 -4.60
C GLY A 33 -6.33 8.14 -6.03
N ALA A 34 -6.48 9.33 -6.61
CA ALA A 34 -6.01 9.61 -7.96
C ALA A 34 -4.47 9.68 -8.03
N ALA A 35 -3.83 10.24 -7.00
CA ALA A 35 -2.37 10.25 -6.88
C ALA A 35 -1.82 8.83 -6.67
N VAL A 36 -2.50 8.01 -5.87
CA VAL A 36 -2.15 6.59 -5.68
C VAL A 36 -2.28 5.84 -7.00
N ASP A 37 -3.37 6.02 -7.74
CA ASP A 37 -3.57 5.38 -9.05
C ASP A 37 -2.47 5.75 -10.05
N THR A 38 -2.10 7.03 -10.10
CA THR A 38 -0.99 7.50 -10.94
C THR A 38 0.34 6.86 -10.55
N ALA A 39 0.61 6.74 -9.24
CA ALA A 39 1.82 6.09 -8.74
C ALA A 39 1.85 4.58 -9.08
N PHE A 40 0.70 3.90 -9.07
CA PHE A 40 0.59 2.51 -9.50
C PHE A 40 0.85 2.33 -11.01
N GLU A 41 0.42 3.28 -11.84
CA GLU A 41 0.79 3.27 -13.27
C GLU A 41 2.30 3.51 -13.46
N ALA A 42 2.88 4.46 -12.71
CA ALA A 42 4.32 4.71 -12.73
C ALA A 42 5.12 3.47 -12.28
N LEU A 43 4.63 2.75 -11.27
CA LEU A 43 5.25 1.53 -10.74
C LEU A 43 5.41 0.43 -11.80
N LYS A 44 4.44 0.29 -12.71
CA LYS A 44 4.51 -0.72 -13.80
C LYS A 44 5.70 -0.51 -14.73
N THR A 45 6.14 0.74 -14.89
CA THR A 45 7.27 1.12 -15.75
C THR A 45 8.50 1.57 -14.94
N TYR A 46 8.46 1.46 -13.61
CA TYR A 46 9.53 1.93 -12.75
C TYR A 46 10.79 1.08 -12.95
N ASP A 47 11.95 1.71 -13.00
CA ASP A 47 13.24 1.03 -13.08
C ASP A 47 14.34 1.83 -12.37
N TRP A 48 15.55 1.27 -12.27
CA TRP A 48 16.69 1.94 -11.67
C TRP A 48 16.96 3.28 -12.35
N GLY A 49 17.05 4.35 -11.56
CA GLY A 49 17.25 5.72 -12.05
C GLY A 49 15.96 6.47 -12.38
N ALA A 50 14.79 5.83 -12.29
CA ALA A 50 13.52 6.55 -12.29
C ALA A 50 13.36 7.36 -10.99
N GLU A 51 12.59 8.45 -11.06
CA GLU A 51 12.39 9.30 -9.87
C GLU A 51 11.57 8.57 -8.81
N ARG A 52 12.20 8.32 -7.65
CA ARG A 52 11.57 7.58 -6.54
C ARG A 52 10.37 8.30 -5.93
N ASN A 53 10.31 9.62 -6.07
CA ASN A 53 9.20 10.46 -5.62
C ASN A 53 7.86 10.11 -6.28
N THR A 54 7.89 9.49 -7.48
CA THR A 54 6.68 9.07 -8.20
C THR A 54 5.91 7.98 -7.46
N LEU A 55 6.58 7.26 -6.54
CA LEU A 55 5.99 6.21 -5.71
C LEU A 55 5.63 6.69 -4.30
N ASP A 56 5.95 7.94 -3.93
CA ASP A 56 5.62 8.51 -2.62
C ASP A 56 4.13 8.45 -2.28
N PRO A 57 3.18 8.58 -3.25
CA PRO A 57 1.76 8.39 -2.95
C PRO A 57 1.42 6.99 -2.44
N ILE A 58 2.12 5.94 -2.91
CA ILE A 58 1.93 4.57 -2.41
C ILE A 58 2.47 4.46 -0.98
N ASP A 59 3.63 5.04 -0.70
CA ASP A 59 4.21 5.06 0.66
C ASP A 59 3.31 5.82 1.64
N ALA A 60 2.75 6.96 1.22
CA ALA A 60 1.76 7.71 1.98
C ALA A 60 0.50 6.89 2.23
N ALA A 61 0.04 6.11 1.23
CA ALA A 61 -1.11 5.22 1.37
C ALA A 61 -0.87 4.09 2.38
N VAL A 62 0.33 3.52 2.41
CA VAL A 62 0.73 2.52 3.42
C VAL A 62 0.60 3.09 4.85
N VAL A 63 1.04 4.34 5.05
CA VAL A 63 0.96 5.02 6.36
C VAL A 63 -0.49 5.35 6.71
N ALA A 64 -1.25 5.93 5.77
CA ALA A 64 -2.64 6.32 6.01
C ALA A 64 -3.57 5.13 6.29
N THR A 65 -3.26 3.94 5.76
CA THR A 65 -4.05 2.71 5.97
C THR A 65 -3.65 1.91 7.22
N GLN A 66 -2.76 2.44 8.08
CA GLN A 66 -2.27 1.69 9.25
C GLN A 66 -3.36 1.23 10.22
N GLY A 67 -4.45 2.02 10.35
CA GLY A 67 -5.59 1.69 11.21
C GLY A 67 -6.77 1.03 10.47
N ASP A 68 -6.68 0.81 9.16
CA ASP A 68 -7.78 0.31 8.34
C ASP A 68 -7.38 -0.99 7.63
N ALA A 69 -7.85 -2.10 8.18
CA ALA A 69 -7.57 -3.43 7.65
C ALA A 69 -8.15 -3.66 6.25
N ALA A 70 -9.30 -3.05 5.92
CA ALA A 70 -9.93 -3.22 4.62
C ALA A 70 -9.16 -2.46 3.53
N ALA A 71 -8.83 -1.19 3.81
CA ALA A 71 -8.03 -0.38 2.88
C ALA A 71 -6.62 -0.94 2.69
N ARG A 72 -6.02 -1.49 3.76
CA ARG A 72 -4.72 -2.19 3.67
C ARG A 72 -4.80 -3.43 2.78
N LYS A 73 -5.86 -4.22 2.92
CA LYS A 73 -6.09 -5.41 2.10
C LYS A 73 -6.23 -5.05 0.62
N GLU A 74 -6.95 -3.97 0.31
CA GLU A 74 -7.07 -3.45 -1.05
C GLU A 74 -5.70 -3.05 -1.62
N LEU A 75 -4.89 -2.33 -0.83
CA LEU A 75 -3.54 -1.92 -1.25
C LEU A 75 -2.61 -3.13 -1.48
N GLU A 76 -2.66 -4.14 -0.59
CA GLU A 76 -1.93 -5.40 -0.76
C GLU A 76 -2.33 -6.10 -2.06
N THR A 77 -3.64 -6.20 -2.34
CA THR A 77 -4.15 -6.84 -3.57
C THR A 77 -3.60 -6.14 -4.81
N ARG A 78 -3.64 -4.81 -4.85
CA ARG A 78 -3.10 -4.02 -5.96
C ARG A 78 -1.60 -4.25 -6.19
N LEU A 79 -0.82 -4.32 -5.12
CA LEU A 79 0.62 -4.60 -5.20
C LEU A 79 0.89 -6.01 -5.75
N LEU A 80 0.12 -7.00 -5.30
CA LEU A 80 0.23 -8.37 -5.81
C LEU A 80 -0.14 -8.48 -7.29
N ASP A 81 -1.13 -7.72 -7.74
CA ASP A 81 -1.52 -7.71 -9.15
C ASP A 81 -0.45 -7.07 -10.03
N VAL A 82 0.18 -5.99 -9.57
CA VAL A 82 1.35 -5.40 -10.25
C VAL A 82 2.51 -6.39 -10.29
N LEU A 83 2.79 -7.09 -9.18
CA LEU A 83 3.86 -8.10 -9.13
C LEU A 83 3.65 -9.23 -10.14
N LYS A 84 2.42 -9.72 -10.30
CA LYS A 84 2.05 -10.73 -11.31
C LYS A 84 2.17 -10.22 -12.75
N GLY A 85 2.08 -8.91 -12.95
CA GLY A 85 2.12 -8.27 -14.27
C GLY A 85 3.49 -8.31 -14.96
N GLY A 86 4.54 -8.76 -14.27
CA GLY A 86 5.89 -8.84 -14.83
C GLY A 86 6.56 -7.45 -14.92
N ILE A 87 6.97 -6.94 -13.76
CA ILE A 87 7.64 -5.64 -13.63
C ILE A 87 9.18 -5.78 -13.55
N SER A 88 9.90 -4.67 -13.72
CA SER A 88 11.37 -4.65 -13.59
C SER A 88 11.83 -5.13 -12.21
N ARG A 89 13.08 -5.58 -12.09
CA ARG A 89 13.66 -6.00 -10.81
C ARG A 89 13.56 -4.91 -9.73
N SER A 90 13.74 -3.65 -10.12
CA SER A 90 13.67 -2.46 -9.27
C SER A 90 12.28 -2.26 -8.69
N ALA A 91 11.26 -2.45 -9.52
CA ALA A 91 9.87 -2.37 -9.11
C ALA A 91 9.49 -3.57 -8.21
N GLN A 92 10.03 -4.76 -8.49
CA GLN A 92 9.85 -5.93 -7.62
C GLN A 92 10.44 -5.69 -6.22
N ASP A 93 11.67 -5.16 -6.12
CA ASP A 93 12.28 -4.81 -4.83
C ASP A 93 11.41 -3.82 -4.04
N TYR A 94 10.89 -2.78 -4.71
CA TYR A 94 9.97 -1.84 -4.08
C TYR A 94 8.71 -2.53 -3.55
N VAL A 95 8.04 -3.34 -4.37
CA VAL A 95 6.83 -4.08 -3.97
C VAL A 95 7.12 -5.00 -2.78
N LEU A 96 8.24 -5.73 -2.78
CA LEU A 96 8.62 -6.62 -1.69
C LEU A 96 8.83 -5.86 -0.37
N ARG A 97 9.47 -4.69 -0.41
CA ARG A 97 9.65 -3.82 0.78
C ARG A 97 8.32 -3.28 1.32
N THR A 98 7.38 -3.00 0.43
CA THR A 98 6.05 -2.54 0.80
C THR A 98 5.24 -3.69 1.40
N LEU A 99 5.23 -4.87 0.77
CA LEU A 99 4.58 -6.08 1.29
C LEU A 99 5.17 -6.55 2.62
N LYS A 100 6.46 -6.33 2.86
CA LYS A 100 7.08 -6.54 4.18
C LYS A 100 6.44 -5.70 5.31
N THR A 101 5.77 -4.59 4.97
CA THR A 101 5.15 -3.67 5.94
C THR A 101 3.65 -3.92 6.10
N ILE A 102 2.95 -4.24 5.00
CA ILE A 102 1.48 -4.38 5.00
C ILE A 102 0.98 -5.80 4.70
N GLY A 103 1.88 -6.70 4.31
CA GLY A 103 1.55 -8.03 3.82
C GLY A 103 0.91 -8.91 4.87
N THR A 104 0.02 -9.77 4.40
CA THR A 104 -0.73 -10.74 5.17
C THR A 104 -0.50 -12.14 4.61
N ALA A 105 -1.29 -13.13 5.06
CA ALA A 105 -1.25 -14.47 4.50
C ALA A 105 -1.51 -14.51 2.98
N GLU A 106 -2.19 -13.52 2.41
CA GLU A 106 -2.49 -13.46 0.98
C GLU A 106 -1.26 -13.21 0.09
N SER A 107 -0.25 -12.50 0.59
CA SER A 107 1.01 -12.27 -0.14
C SER A 107 1.98 -13.43 -0.04
N VAL A 108 1.81 -14.35 0.92
CA VAL A 108 2.74 -15.48 1.16
C VAL A 108 2.99 -16.33 -0.09
N PRO A 109 1.98 -16.77 -0.87
CA PRO A 109 2.24 -17.59 -2.06
C PRO A 109 3.06 -16.87 -3.13
N ALA A 110 2.83 -15.57 -3.31
CA ALA A 110 3.58 -14.75 -4.27
C ALA A 110 5.03 -14.58 -3.83
N LEU A 111 5.26 -14.31 -2.54
CA LEU A 111 6.60 -14.18 -1.97
C LEU A 111 7.35 -15.53 -1.99
N ALA A 112 6.66 -16.63 -1.68
CA ALA A 112 7.24 -17.97 -1.69
C ALA A 112 7.73 -18.38 -3.10
N ALA A 113 6.98 -18.02 -4.15
CA ALA A 113 7.39 -18.28 -5.53
C ALA A 113 8.72 -17.59 -5.90
N MET A 114 9.04 -16.46 -5.25
CA MET A 114 10.25 -15.68 -5.50
C MET A 114 11.46 -16.19 -4.69
N LEU A 115 11.29 -17.18 -3.80
CA LEU A 115 12.40 -17.75 -3.02
C LEU A 115 13.41 -18.54 -3.87
N SER A 116 12.99 -19.01 -5.04
CA SER A 116 13.88 -19.72 -5.98
C SER A 116 14.65 -18.77 -6.91
N ASP A 117 14.35 -17.47 -6.87
CA ASP A 117 15.02 -16.46 -7.68
C ASP A 117 16.33 -16.02 -7.00
N GLU A 118 17.47 -16.14 -7.67
CA GLU A 118 18.79 -15.81 -7.10
C GLU A 118 18.87 -14.36 -6.62
N ASP A 119 18.21 -13.46 -7.35
CA ASP A 119 18.30 -12.02 -7.16
C ASP A 119 17.26 -11.49 -6.16
N LEU A 120 16.15 -12.19 -5.98
CA LEU A 120 15.00 -11.75 -5.19
C LEU A 120 14.74 -12.63 -3.95
N SER A 121 15.33 -13.82 -3.87
CA SER A 121 15.18 -14.75 -2.74
C SER A 121 15.44 -14.09 -1.39
N HIS A 122 16.51 -13.29 -1.27
CA HIS A 122 16.82 -12.58 -0.03
C HIS A 122 15.74 -11.57 0.36
N MET A 123 15.18 -10.83 -0.60
CA MET A 123 14.13 -9.86 -0.35
C MET A 123 12.79 -10.54 -0.07
N ALA A 124 12.48 -11.63 -0.75
CA ALA A 124 11.31 -12.45 -0.48
C ALA A 124 11.34 -13.04 0.95
N ARG A 125 12.48 -13.60 1.38
CA ARG A 125 12.68 -14.04 2.77
C ARG A 125 12.49 -12.90 3.75
N TYR A 126 13.11 -11.75 3.48
CA TYR A 126 13.00 -10.56 4.34
C TYR A 126 11.55 -10.07 4.50
N ALA A 127 10.74 -10.15 3.46
CA ALA A 127 9.32 -9.84 3.54
C ALA A 127 8.55 -10.88 4.36
N LEU A 128 8.76 -12.18 4.08
CA LEU A 128 8.10 -13.29 4.78
C LEU A 128 8.38 -13.30 6.29
N GLU A 129 9.61 -12.98 6.71
CA GLU A 129 10.00 -12.90 8.13
C GLU A 129 9.18 -11.87 8.94
N ARG A 130 8.55 -10.90 8.26
CA ARG A 130 7.80 -9.81 8.91
C ARG A 130 6.28 -10.01 8.85
N ILE A 131 5.81 -10.93 8.03
CA ILE A 131 4.38 -11.23 7.92
C ILE A 131 3.97 -12.09 9.14
N PRO A 132 2.99 -11.66 9.95
CA PRO A 132 2.54 -12.39 11.13
C PRO A 132 1.58 -13.53 10.74
N ALA A 133 2.00 -14.43 9.85
CA ALA A 133 1.23 -15.58 9.38
C ALA A 133 2.06 -16.87 9.54
N ALA A 134 1.42 -17.95 9.98
CA ALA A 134 2.10 -19.23 10.17
C ALA A 134 2.62 -19.79 8.83
N GLU A 135 1.89 -19.52 7.75
CA GLU A 135 2.22 -19.86 6.38
C GLU A 135 3.51 -19.18 5.92
N ALA A 136 3.79 -17.97 6.38
CA ALA A 136 5.02 -17.26 6.03
C ALA A 136 6.25 -17.97 6.61
N ALA A 137 6.15 -18.46 7.85
CA ALA A 137 7.18 -19.28 8.47
C ALA A 137 7.33 -20.65 7.81
N ALA A 138 6.23 -21.26 7.36
CA ALA A 138 6.25 -22.56 6.68
C ALA A 138 6.83 -22.49 5.25
N ALA A 139 6.80 -21.31 4.62
CA ALA A 139 7.32 -21.11 3.27
C ALA A 139 8.84 -20.90 3.19
N MET A 140 9.50 -20.55 4.30
CA MET A 140 10.93 -20.18 4.36
C MET A 140 11.89 -21.36 4.56
#